data_AF-A0A1L9TZX4-F1
#
_entry.id   AF-A0A1L9TZX4-F1
#
_cell.length_a   1.000
_cell.length_b   1.000
_cell.length_c   1.000
_cell.angle_alpha   90.00
_cell.angle_beta   90.00
_cell.angle_gamma   90.00
#
_symmetry.space_group_name_H-M   'P 1'
#
loop_
_entity.id
_entity.type
_entity.pdbx_description
1 polymer ?
#
loop_
_entity_poly.entity_id
_entity_poly.type
_entity_poly.pdbx_seq_one_letter_code
_entity_poly.pdbx_strand_id
1 'polypeptide(L)'
;MSPRHRPCENCRKQHVKCEGYPTCARCQRSNRECRRVETKWRFRHSIPAVRHFDKTPKYTQPSPNYLALNSTPNEVSVSPQTPHSSFSLSRPTSASTPGNRSRFHLPTHTSNQGTTSLRAHHVPWPRISTRDACLLRYFTEDLSRWFDLTDPQRHFATAIPQRARECSTLLDAILAVSARHFSTLPEHQKLQLINAYGLAHTQVQDLNITEETVIHYHNKCITELRILADEPDAVMDENLLAAVVVLRFFEELDNPFINPPTETALQGLHVFLRAQASSALSSAPGPRKAAFWIGFRQEFNLAFSQQRTIRLPLSIASSYLTFDDAPDHIWTNRLIVIGTYVLEFCYGNPNPNPNPNPNGEGDCNRDRSDSRYEYTDLIALRDKWAEKRPRSFAPIYVEPSSDNSSTHQYHLFPRIWYMDDCHIVAGQVLGMLDILFMAYSPHIPRIGPARLECVEAVDAKIRATVLEMCGMALSNQQSRPAGLTACIAINICADRFTDAREQRALMELVVSTTLNSNYWPTTESQAMLRAAWRWDDGGL
;
A
#
# COMPACT_ATOMS: atom_id res chain seq x y z
N MET A 1 23.55 33.89 -9.21
CA MET A 1 24.55 32.79 -9.40
C MET A 1 23.90 31.71 -10.24
N SER A 2 24.66 30.94 -11.02
CA SER A 2 24.09 29.81 -11.79
C SER A 2 23.69 28.66 -10.85
N PRO A 3 22.60 27.91 -11.15
CA PRO A 3 22.15 26.80 -10.31
C PRO A 3 23.22 25.71 -10.12
N ARG A 4 23.31 25.15 -8.89
CA ARG A 4 24.26 24.09 -8.51
C ARG A 4 23.84 22.72 -9.09
N HIS A 5 24.00 22.53 -10.40
CA HIS A 5 23.76 21.22 -11.02
C HIS A 5 24.75 20.15 -10.51
N ARG A 6 24.29 18.90 -10.39
CA ARG A 6 25.14 17.76 -10.02
C ARG A 6 26.31 17.56 -11.00
N PRO A 7 27.51 17.16 -10.52
CA PRO A 7 28.67 16.94 -11.37
C PRO A 7 28.48 15.73 -12.30
N CYS A 8 28.92 15.86 -13.55
CA CYS A 8 28.93 14.76 -14.51
C CYS A 8 29.90 13.64 -14.08
N GLU A 9 29.72 12.43 -14.61
CA GLU A 9 30.53 11.27 -14.24
C GLU A 9 32.04 11.51 -14.41
N ASN A 10 32.45 12.16 -15.50
CA ASN A 10 33.85 12.45 -15.77
C ASN A 10 34.47 13.37 -14.71
N CYS A 11 33.75 14.42 -14.30
CA CYS A 11 34.17 15.30 -13.21
C CYS A 11 34.17 14.57 -11.86
N ARG A 12 33.19 13.68 -11.61
CA ARG A 12 33.08 12.89 -10.39
C ARG A 12 34.23 11.87 -10.26
N LYS A 13 34.50 11.09 -11.31
CA LYS A 13 35.61 10.12 -11.40
C LYS A 13 36.99 10.80 -11.27
N GLN A 14 37.13 12.05 -11.71
CA GLN A 14 38.36 12.84 -11.57
C GLN A 14 38.43 13.70 -10.31
N HIS A 15 37.42 13.68 -9.42
CA HIS A 15 37.35 14.52 -8.21
C HIS A 15 37.52 16.04 -8.46
N VAL A 16 36.97 16.54 -9.58
CA VAL A 16 37.13 17.94 -10.03
C VAL A 16 35.81 18.69 -10.19
N LYS A 17 35.86 20.01 -9.98
CA LYS A 17 34.71 20.92 -10.14
C LYS A 17 34.08 20.79 -11.53
N CYS A 18 32.75 20.80 -11.56
CA CYS A 18 31.92 20.64 -12.76
C CYS A 18 31.07 21.89 -12.97
N GLU A 19 31.21 22.55 -14.12
CA GLU A 19 30.61 23.85 -14.40
C GLU A 19 30.01 23.85 -15.81
N GLY A 20 28.81 24.43 -15.99
CA GLY A 20 28.07 24.45 -17.26
C GLY A 20 27.04 23.33 -17.41
N TYR A 21 25.92 23.64 -18.07
CA TYR A 21 24.77 22.78 -18.35
C TYR A 21 24.24 23.12 -19.77
N PRO A 22 23.71 22.16 -20.56
CA PRO A 22 23.61 20.71 -20.27
C PRO A 22 24.96 19.99 -20.29
N THR A 23 25.91 20.48 -21.09
CA THR A 23 27.30 20.00 -21.17
C THR A 23 28.20 20.83 -20.24
N CYS A 24 29.11 20.20 -19.50
CA CYS A 24 30.07 20.91 -18.66
C CYS A 24 31.31 21.35 -19.46
N ALA A 25 31.87 22.51 -19.14
CA ALA A 25 32.99 23.13 -19.85
C ALA A 25 34.24 22.23 -19.91
N ARG A 26 34.46 21.38 -18.89
CA ARG A 26 35.59 20.41 -18.87
C ARG A 26 35.37 19.27 -19.86
N CYS A 27 34.14 18.77 -20.01
CA CYS A 27 33.80 17.74 -21.01
C CYS A 27 33.82 18.32 -22.43
N GLN A 28 33.32 19.54 -22.61
CA GLN A 28 33.38 20.27 -23.87
C GLN A 28 34.84 20.48 -24.34
N ARG A 29 35.72 21.01 -23.48
CA ARG A 29 37.15 21.24 -23.80
C ARG A 29 37.95 19.94 -24.04
N SER A 30 37.53 18.82 -23.46
CA SER A 30 38.19 17.52 -23.66
C SER A 30 37.55 16.68 -24.78
N ASN A 31 36.53 17.21 -25.46
CA ASN A 31 35.70 16.52 -26.45
C ASN A 31 35.19 15.15 -25.96
N ARG A 32 34.67 15.10 -24.73
CA ARG A 32 34.14 13.89 -24.08
C ARG A 32 32.65 14.02 -23.79
N GLU A 33 31.93 12.91 -23.93
CA GLU A 33 30.50 12.82 -23.62
C GLU A 33 30.22 13.19 -22.15
N CYS A 34 29.22 14.04 -21.90
CA CYS A 34 29.00 14.67 -20.59
C CYS A 34 27.87 14.00 -19.78
N ARG A 35 27.98 12.69 -19.50
CA ARG A 35 26.94 11.93 -18.79
C ARG A 35 26.68 12.49 -17.38
N ARG A 36 25.43 12.84 -17.11
CA ARG A 36 24.89 13.27 -15.81
C ARG A 36 23.75 12.33 -15.44
N VAL A 37 24.09 11.15 -14.95
CA VAL A 37 23.10 10.17 -14.48
C VAL A 37 22.53 10.65 -13.15
N GLU A 38 21.22 10.50 -12.96
CA GLU A 38 20.62 10.64 -11.62
C GLU A 38 21.12 9.54 -10.69
N THR A 39 20.87 9.67 -9.38
CA THR A 39 21.57 8.86 -8.38
C THR A 39 21.24 7.38 -8.50
N LYS A 40 22.27 6.53 -8.72
CA LYS A 40 22.23 5.11 -8.32
C LYS A 40 21.80 5.04 -6.85
N TRP A 41 20.63 4.47 -6.62
CA TRP A 41 20.05 4.24 -5.31
C TRP A 41 20.70 3.00 -4.67
N ARG A 42 20.48 2.80 -3.36
CA ARG A 42 21.05 1.68 -2.60
C ARG A 42 20.07 1.18 -1.57
N PHE A 43 19.53 -0.02 -1.78
CA PHE A 43 18.92 -0.77 -0.69
C PHE A 43 19.99 -1.13 0.36
N ARG A 44 19.60 -1.05 1.63
CA ARG A 44 20.37 -1.49 2.79
C ARG A 44 19.65 -2.69 3.41
N HIS A 45 20.38 -3.54 4.12
CA HIS A 45 19.75 -4.48 5.05
C HIS A 45 19.22 -3.67 6.23
N SER A 46 17.91 -3.72 6.45
CA SER A 46 17.18 -2.73 7.25
C SER A 46 16.60 -3.28 8.55
N ILE A 47 17.16 -4.39 9.02
CA ILE A 47 16.84 -5.03 10.30
C ILE A 47 18.08 -4.90 11.21
N PRO A 48 18.09 -3.93 12.15
CA PRO A 48 18.92 -4.06 13.34
C PRO A 48 18.45 -5.30 14.10
N ALA A 49 19.37 -6.07 14.69
CA ALA A 49 18.97 -7.12 15.62
C ALA A 49 18.11 -6.51 16.74
N VAL A 50 16.85 -6.96 16.85
CA VAL A 50 15.86 -6.37 17.75
C VAL A 50 16.42 -6.42 19.18
N ARG A 51 16.55 -5.25 19.81
CA ARG A 51 16.96 -5.17 21.21
C ARG A 51 15.84 -5.75 22.06
N HIS A 52 16.08 -6.93 22.62
CA HIS A 52 15.17 -7.61 23.53
C HIS A 52 14.69 -6.66 24.64
N PHE A 53 13.39 -6.38 24.65
CA PHE A 53 12.68 -5.97 25.86
C PHE A 53 11.92 -7.19 26.38
N ASP A 54 12.56 -7.96 27.26
CA ASP A 54 11.91 -9.08 27.95
C ASP A 54 10.80 -8.57 28.87
N LYS A 55 9.58 -8.54 28.33
CA LYS A 55 8.32 -8.37 29.06
C LYS A 55 7.29 -9.42 28.65
N THR A 56 7.70 -10.69 28.64
CA THR A 56 6.73 -11.78 28.84
C THR A 56 6.32 -11.78 30.33
N PRO A 57 5.07 -11.47 30.68
CA PRO A 57 4.61 -11.66 32.05
C PRO A 57 4.61 -13.16 32.34
N LYS A 58 5.44 -13.60 33.30
CA LYS A 58 5.52 -15.01 33.71
C LYS A 58 4.22 -15.40 34.40
N TYR A 59 3.25 -15.91 33.64
CA TYR A 59 2.00 -16.43 34.19
C TYR A 59 2.27 -17.76 34.91
N THR A 60 2.62 -17.69 36.19
CA THR A 60 2.66 -18.85 37.09
C THR A 60 1.23 -19.27 37.44
N GLN A 61 0.64 -20.16 36.63
CA GLN A 61 -0.53 -20.93 37.07
C GLN A 61 -0.10 -21.89 38.20
N PRO A 62 -0.87 -22.02 39.29
CA PRO A 62 -0.62 -23.02 40.32
C PRO A 62 -1.03 -24.43 39.83
N SER A 63 -0.20 -25.43 40.10
CA SER A 63 -0.46 -26.82 39.69
C SER A 63 -1.60 -27.46 40.50
N PRO A 64 -2.56 -28.13 39.85
CA PRO A 64 -3.24 -29.30 40.41
C PRO A 64 -2.34 -30.52 40.22
N ASN A 65 -2.05 -31.26 41.29
CA ASN A 65 -1.58 -32.65 41.15
C ASN A 65 -2.73 -33.51 40.58
N TYR A 66 -2.42 -34.55 39.80
CA TYR A 66 -2.77 -35.94 40.14
C TYR A 66 -2.17 -36.95 39.15
N LEU A 67 -1.39 -37.88 39.71
CA LEU A 67 -1.10 -39.27 39.27
C LEU A 67 -0.72 -39.55 37.80
N ALA A 68 0.49 -40.09 37.64
CA ALA A 68 0.94 -40.75 36.41
C ALA A 68 0.40 -42.18 36.27
N LEU A 69 0.28 -42.66 35.03
CA LEU A 69 0.27 -44.08 34.68
C LEU A 69 1.13 -44.30 33.43
N ASN A 70 2.01 -45.30 33.49
CA ASN A 70 2.88 -45.68 32.38
C ASN A 70 2.12 -46.54 31.37
N SER A 71 2.48 -46.45 30.08
CA SER A 71 2.71 -47.62 29.22
C SER A 71 3.24 -47.25 27.83
N THR A 72 4.27 -47.97 27.40
CA THR A 72 4.72 -48.13 26.00
C THR A 72 4.91 -49.64 25.75
N PRO A 73 5.20 -50.08 24.52
CA PRO A 73 4.60 -49.71 23.24
C PRO A 73 3.86 -50.94 22.64
N ASN A 74 3.43 -50.90 21.37
CA ASN A 74 3.40 -52.11 20.55
C ASN A 74 3.44 -51.80 19.04
N GLU A 75 4.17 -52.62 18.30
CA GLU A 75 4.32 -52.54 16.84
C GLU A 75 3.39 -53.54 16.15
N VAL A 76 2.83 -53.18 14.98
CA VAL A 76 2.45 -54.17 13.94
C VAL A 76 2.74 -53.58 12.56
N SER A 77 3.56 -54.26 11.78
CA SER A 77 3.95 -53.88 10.41
C SER A 77 3.30 -54.78 9.37
N VAL A 78 2.60 -54.21 8.38
CA VAL A 78 2.16 -54.92 7.16
C VAL A 78 2.28 -54.00 5.95
N SER A 79 2.68 -54.55 4.80
CA SER A 79 2.73 -53.95 3.46
C SER A 79 2.83 -55.09 2.42
N PRO A 80 2.82 -54.84 1.10
CA PRO A 80 1.76 -54.14 0.35
C PRO A 80 1.37 -54.91 -0.95
N GLN A 81 0.10 -54.92 -1.37
CA GLN A 81 -0.28 -55.48 -2.69
C GLN A 81 -1.38 -54.71 -3.44
N THR A 82 -1.00 -54.23 -4.63
CA THR A 82 -1.84 -54.12 -5.84
C THR A 82 -1.55 -55.36 -6.72
N PRO A 83 -2.23 -55.67 -7.85
CA PRO A 83 -3.12 -54.83 -8.68
C PRO A 83 -4.44 -55.53 -9.14
N HIS A 84 -5.17 -54.94 -10.11
CA HIS A 84 -5.48 -55.56 -11.42
C HIS A 84 -6.27 -54.60 -12.34
N SER A 85 -6.58 -55.02 -13.59
CA SER A 85 -6.90 -54.13 -14.71
C SER A 85 -7.94 -54.69 -15.71
N SER A 86 -8.76 -53.81 -16.30
CA SER A 86 -9.52 -53.98 -17.56
C SER A 86 -10.00 -52.58 -18.05
N PHE A 87 -10.02 -52.16 -19.32
CA PHE A 87 -10.31 -52.72 -20.66
C PHE A 87 -11.81 -52.90 -21.03
N SER A 88 -12.39 -51.97 -21.82
CA SER A 88 -12.85 -52.23 -23.23
C SER A 88 -14.00 -51.36 -23.82
N LEU A 89 -13.81 -50.93 -25.08
CA LEU A 89 -14.76 -50.90 -26.24
C LEU A 89 -16.11 -50.11 -26.28
N SER A 90 -16.03 -48.87 -26.77
CA SER A 90 -16.52 -48.35 -28.08
C SER A 90 -17.91 -48.62 -28.74
N ARG A 91 -18.48 -47.52 -29.32
CA ARG A 91 -19.27 -47.38 -30.60
C ARG A 91 -20.79 -47.76 -30.62
N PRO A 92 -21.62 -47.46 -31.67
CA PRO A 92 -21.41 -46.71 -32.95
C PRO A 92 -22.54 -45.77 -33.55
N THR A 93 -22.18 -44.98 -34.60
CA THR A 93 -22.97 -44.49 -35.79
C THR A 93 -24.14 -43.47 -35.60
N SER A 94 -24.63 -42.65 -36.57
CA SER A 94 -24.62 -42.58 -38.08
C SER A 94 -24.55 -41.09 -38.59
N ALA A 95 -23.85 -40.65 -39.67
CA ALA A 95 -24.06 -40.70 -41.15
C ALA A 95 -25.22 -39.80 -41.73
N SER A 96 -25.29 -39.17 -42.93
CA SER A 96 -24.40 -38.77 -44.08
C SER A 96 -25.29 -38.05 -45.18
N THR A 97 -24.91 -37.22 -46.18
CA THR A 97 -23.62 -36.57 -46.59
C THR A 97 -23.67 -35.20 -47.38
N PRO A 98 -24.16 -35.03 -48.65
CA PRO A 98 -23.36 -34.24 -49.63
C PRO A 98 -23.98 -33.19 -50.61
N GLY A 99 -23.15 -32.22 -51.06
CA GLY A 99 -23.11 -31.66 -52.45
C GLY A 99 -22.89 -30.13 -52.59
N ASN A 100 -22.20 -29.57 -53.62
CA ASN A 100 -21.28 -30.13 -54.65
C ASN A 100 -20.51 -29.00 -55.44
N ARG A 101 -19.25 -29.24 -55.87
CA ARG A 101 -18.44 -28.55 -56.96
C ARG A 101 -18.09 -27.03 -56.84
N SER A 102 -16.81 -26.61 -56.83
CA SER A 102 -15.81 -26.40 -57.95
C SER A 102 -15.91 -25.03 -58.67
N ARG A 103 -14.84 -24.35 -59.15
CA ARG A 103 -13.42 -24.72 -59.43
C ARG A 103 -12.46 -23.49 -59.52
N PHE A 104 -11.26 -23.59 -58.91
CA PHE A 104 -9.91 -23.14 -59.35
C PHE A 104 -9.66 -21.82 -60.13
N HIS A 105 -8.63 -21.07 -59.69
CA HIS A 105 -7.47 -20.67 -60.53
C HIS A 105 -6.19 -20.34 -59.70
N LEU A 106 -5.03 -20.65 -60.27
CA LEU A 106 -3.62 -20.32 -59.88
C LEU A 106 -2.84 -20.18 -61.24
N PRO A 107 -1.50 -19.96 -61.33
CA PRO A 107 -0.42 -19.88 -60.33
C PRO A 107 0.17 -18.45 -60.19
N THR A 108 1.26 -18.12 -59.47
CA THR A 108 2.25 -18.90 -58.69
C THR A 108 2.56 -18.13 -57.36
N HIS A 109 3.73 -17.98 -56.70
CA HIS A 109 5.15 -18.39 -56.87
C HIS A 109 5.85 -18.63 -55.51
N THR A 110 7.13 -18.99 -55.59
CA THR A 110 8.18 -19.23 -54.57
C THR A 110 8.58 -18.00 -53.72
N SER A 111 9.10 -18.10 -52.48
CA SER A 111 9.61 -19.26 -51.71
C SER A 111 9.62 -19.05 -50.19
N ASN A 112 9.51 -20.16 -49.45
CA ASN A 112 10.10 -20.45 -48.12
C ASN A 112 10.16 -19.35 -47.04
N GLN A 113 9.22 -19.40 -46.10
CA GLN A 113 9.59 -19.49 -44.68
C GLN A 113 8.85 -20.67 -44.06
N GLY A 114 9.57 -21.53 -43.33
CA GLY A 114 9.00 -22.71 -42.69
C GLY A 114 8.24 -22.32 -41.43
N THR A 115 7.00 -22.80 -41.29
CA THR A 115 6.19 -22.57 -40.08
C THR A 115 6.69 -23.44 -38.92
N THR A 116 7.76 -23.00 -38.26
CA THR A 116 8.14 -23.47 -36.92
C THR A 116 7.08 -23.02 -35.93
N SER A 117 6.03 -23.83 -35.81
CA SER A 117 5.05 -23.73 -34.72
C SER A 117 5.75 -24.06 -33.41
N LEU A 118 6.40 -23.05 -32.82
CA LEU A 118 6.91 -23.08 -31.46
C LEU A 118 5.71 -23.16 -30.53
N ARG A 119 5.23 -24.39 -30.29
CA ARG A 119 4.48 -24.70 -29.07
C ARG A 119 5.36 -24.24 -27.91
N ALA A 120 4.92 -23.19 -27.21
CA ALA A 120 5.51 -22.83 -25.94
C ALA A 120 5.44 -24.07 -25.05
N HIS A 121 6.60 -24.66 -24.75
CA HIS A 121 6.65 -25.84 -23.90
C HIS A 121 6.10 -25.43 -22.53
N HIS A 122 5.17 -26.22 -21.99
CA HIS A 122 4.79 -26.12 -20.58
C HIS A 122 6.00 -26.53 -19.73
N VAL A 123 6.90 -25.57 -19.49
CA VAL A 123 7.90 -25.66 -18.43
C VAL A 123 7.09 -25.74 -17.14
N PRO A 124 7.18 -26.86 -16.37
CA PRO A 124 6.58 -26.89 -15.05
C PRO A 124 7.24 -25.78 -14.24
N TRP A 125 6.44 -24.89 -13.66
CA TRP A 125 6.96 -23.86 -12.77
C TRP A 125 7.81 -24.57 -11.69
N PRO A 126 9.09 -24.19 -11.46
CA PRO A 126 9.91 -24.79 -10.41
C PRO A 126 9.10 -24.93 -9.13
N ARG A 127 9.11 -26.16 -8.56
CA ARG A 127 8.25 -26.51 -7.43
C ARG A 127 8.64 -25.68 -6.21
N ILE A 128 7.91 -24.58 -6.02
CA ILE A 128 7.91 -23.82 -4.77
C ILE A 128 7.46 -24.73 -3.62
N SER A 129 7.84 -24.42 -2.39
CA SER A 129 7.46 -25.23 -1.23
C SER A 129 5.96 -25.11 -0.94
N THR A 130 5.42 -26.05 -0.16
CA THR A 130 4.03 -26.00 0.32
C THR A 130 3.76 -24.71 1.12
N ARG A 131 4.78 -24.18 1.81
CA ARG A 131 4.74 -22.90 2.52
C ARG A 131 4.60 -21.73 1.55
N ASP A 132 5.45 -21.67 0.53
CA ASP A 132 5.41 -20.61 -0.49
C ASP A 132 4.06 -20.64 -1.24
N ALA A 133 3.53 -21.82 -1.53
CA ALA A 133 2.24 -22.00 -2.19
C ALA A 133 1.07 -21.53 -1.30
N CYS A 134 1.12 -21.85 0.01
CA CYS A 134 0.17 -21.36 1.01
C CYS A 134 0.21 -19.83 1.10
N LEU A 135 1.40 -19.25 1.20
CA LEU A 135 1.60 -17.80 1.31
C LEU A 135 1.19 -17.04 0.05
N LEU A 136 1.54 -17.53 -1.15
CA LEU A 136 1.09 -16.91 -2.40
C LEU A 136 -0.43 -17.02 -2.58
N ARG A 137 -1.04 -18.15 -2.20
CA ARG A 137 -2.51 -18.28 -2.21
C ARG A 137 -3.16 -17.27 -1.25
N TYR A 138 -2.62 -17.16 -0.03
CA TYR A 138 -3.07 -16.19 0.96
C TYR A 138 -2.95 -14.73 0.47
N PHE A 139 -1.88 -14.40 -0.27
CA PHE A 139 -1.77 -13.11 -0.94
C PHE A 139 -2.93 -12.87 -1.90
N THR A 140 -3.26 -13.85 -2.77
CA THR A 140 -4.33 -13.70 -3.76
C THR A 140 -5.71 -13.61 -3.13
N GLU A 141 -6.00 -14.39 -2.09
CA GLU A 141 -7.34 -14.53 -1.52
C GLU A 141 -7.66 -13.49 -0.43
N ASP A 142 -6.66 -12.99 0.31
CA ASP A 142 -6.85 -12.07 1.42
C ASP A 142 -6.13 -10.72 1.31
N LEU A 143 -4.84 -10.70 0.97
CA LEU A 143 -4.06 -9.44 0.94
C LEU A 143 -4.30 -8.58 -0.29
N SER A 144 -4.61 -9.18 -1.44
CA SER A 144 -4.83 -8.47 -2.72
C SER A 144 -5.82 -7.30 -2.62
N ARG A 145 -6.87 -7.43 -1.81
CA ARG A 145 -7.90 -6.40 -1.59
C ARG A 145 -7.34 -5.08 -1.06
N TRP A 146 -6.24 -5.09 -0.30
CA TRP A 146 -5.62 -3.86 0.21
C TRP A 146 -4.96 -3.02 -0.89
N PHE A 147 -4.53 -3.68 -1.96
CA PHE A 147 -3.90 -3.09 -3.13
C PHE A 147 -4.97 -2.63 -4.15
N ASP A 148 -5.89 -3.52 -4.51
CA ASP A 148 -6.79 -3.37 -5.67
C ASP A 148 -7.93 -2.31 -5.51
N LEU A 149 -8.00 -1.55 -4.40
CA LEU A 149 -9.07 -0.57 -4.07
C LEU A 149 -9.43 0.47 -5.14
N THR A 150 -8.54 0.70 -6.12
CA THR A 150 -8.73 1.66 -7.23
C THR A 150 -8.36 1.01 -8.56
N ASP A 151 -8.55 -0.30 -8.68
CA ASP A 151 -8.21 -1.11 -9.85
C ASP A 151 -9.33 -2.13 -10.16
N PRO A 152 -10.23 -1.83 -11.12
CA PRO A 152 -11.35 -2.72 -11.45
C PRO A 152 -10.92 -4.03 -12.12
N GLN A 153 -9.65 -4.15 -12.55
CA GLN A 153 -9.09 -5.39 -13.10
C GLN A 153 -8.40 -6.24 -12.02
N ARG A 154 -8.26 -5.71 -10.80
CA ARG A 154 -7.69 -6.38 -9.63
C ARG A 154 -6.34 -7.04 -9.93
N HIS A 155 -5.37 -6.26 -10.41
CA HIS A 155 -4.09 -6.78 -10.87
C HIS A 155 -3.31 -7.47 -9.75
N PHE A 156 -3.46 -7.06 -8.49
CA PHE A 156 -2.76 -7.69 -7.36
C PHE A 156 -3.39 -9.03 -6.97
N ALA A 157 -4.69 -9.22 -7.19
CA ALA A 157 -5.34 -10.53 -7.09
C ALA A 157 -5.06 -11.46 -8.28
N THR A 158 -4.85 -10.93 -9.50
CA THR A 158 -4.91 -11.71 -10.75
C THR A 158 -3.58 -11.80 -11.51
N ALA A 159 -3.00 -10.66 -11.91
CA ALA A 159 -1.88 -10.60 -12.84
C ALA A 159 -0.51 -10.64 -12.14
N ILE A 160 -0.36 -9.92 -11.03
CA ILE A 160 0.86 -9.88 -10.21
C ILE A 160 1.25 -11.28 -9.67
N PRO A 161 0.32 -12.13 -9.16
CA PRO A 161 0.67 -13.48 -8.70
C PRO A 161 1.16 -14.40 -9.82
N GLN A 162 0.74 -14.17 -11.08
CA GLN A 162 1.28 -14.90 -12.22
C GLN A 162 2.66 -14.40 -12.61
N ARG A 163 2.91 -13.09 -12.58
CA ARG A 163 4.23 -12.48 -12.84
C ARG A 163 5.29 -12.84 -11.79
N ALA A 164 4.88 -13.02 -10.54
CA ALA A 164 5.74 -13.55 -9.49
C ALA A 164 6.33 -14.94 -9.83
N ARG A 165 5.69 -15.71 -10.72
CA ARG A 165 6.20 -17.01 -11.16
C ARG A 165 7.47 -16.90 -12.03
N GLU A 166 7.69 -15.72 -12.62
CA GLU A 166 8.78 -15.40 -13.55
C GLU A 166 9.76 -14.36 -12.98
N CYS A 167 9.34 -13.56 -12.00
CA CYS A 167 10.16 -12.57 -11.29
C CYS A 167 10.34 -12.98 -9.82
N SER A 168 11.52 -13.51 -9.48
CA SER A 168 11.87 -13.95 -8.11
C SER A 168 11.74 -12.84 -7.07
N THR A 169 12.14 -11.62 -7.42
CA THR A 169 12.12 -10.47 -6.51
C THR A 169 10.69 -10.05 -6.14
N LEU A 170 9.75 -10.17 -7.10
CA LEU A 170 8.33 -9.96 -6.87
C LEU A 170 7.71 -11.09 -6.04
N LEU A 171 8.12 -12.34 -6.27
CA LEU A 171 7.72 -13.47 -5.44
C LEU A 171 8.18 -13.30 -3.99
N ASP A 172 9.45 -12.96 -3.76
CA ASP A 172 9.98 -12.76 -2.41
C ASP A 172 9.29 -11.61 -1.67
N ALA A 173 8.96 -10.52 -2.35
CA ALA A 173 8.18 -9.43 -1.76
C ALA A 173 6.79 -9.92 -1.31
N ILE A 174 6.10 -10.68 -2.17
CA ILE A 174 4.79 -11.27 -1.88
C ILE A 174 4.89 -12.28 -0.71
N LEU A 175 5.90 -13.15 -0.71
CA LEU A 175 6.11 -14.12 0.35
C LEU A 175 6.50 -13.45 1.67
N ALA A 176 7.31 -12.38 1.65
CA ALA A 176 7.66 -11.60 2.84
C ALA A 176 6.43 -10.96 3.49
N VAL A 177 5.61 -10.24 2.70
CA VAL A 177 4.41 -9.57 3.26
C VAL A 177 3.36 -10.58 3.71
N SER A 178 3.22 -11.70 2.99
CA SER A 178 2.29 -12.76 3.35
C SER A 178 2.75 -13.49 4.60
N ALA A 179 4.05 -13.75 4.77
CA ALA A 179 4.60 -14.34 5.98
C ALA A 179 4.44 -13.41 7.19
N ARG A 180 4.71 -12.10 7.02
CA ARG A 180 4.54 -11.09 8.07
C ARG A 180 3.09 -10.98 8.53
N HIS A 181 2.14 -10.96 7.58
CA HIS A 181 0.71 -10.84 7.92
C HIS A 181 0.10 -12.17 8.40
N PHE A 182 0.54 -13.30 7.86
CA PHE A 182 0.06 -14.61 8.33
C PHE A 182 0.57 -14.91 9.74
N SER A 183 1.77 -14.43 10.14
CA SER A 183 2.27 -14.67 11.50
C SER A 183 1.49 -13.89 12.57
N THR A 184 0.93 -12.70 12.25
CA THR A 184 0.09 -11.90 13.15
C THR A 184 -1.35 -12.43 13.31
N LEU A 185 -1.80 -13.36 12.46
CA LEU A 185 -3.12 -14.00 12.61
C LEU A 185 -3.25 -14.77 13.95
N PRO A 186 -4.44 -14.77 14.58
CA PRO A 186 -4.77 -15.70 15.66
C PRO A 186 -4.64 -17.15 15.21
N GLU A 187 -4.18 -18.03 16.10
CA GLU A 187 -3.86 -19.43 15.75
C GLU A 187 -5.04 -20.20 15.17
N HIS A 188 -6.26 -19.95 15.66
CA HIS A 188 -7.47 -20.55 15.11
C HIS A 188 -7.73 -20.16 13.65
N GLN A 189 -7.35 -18.94 13.22
CA GLN A 189 -7.52 -18.45 11.85
C GLN A 189 -6.45 -19.03 10.92
N LYS A 190 -5.19 -19.12 11.39
CA LYS A 190 -4.12 -19.84 10.69
C LYS A 190 -4.54 -21.28 10.38
N LEU A 191 -5.04 -22.00 11.39
CA LEU A 191 -5.52 -23.37 11.25
C LEU A 191 -6.74 -23.47 10.32
N GLN A 192 -7.70 -22.54 10.40
CA GLN A 192 -8.84 -22.48 9.48
C GLN A 192 -8.41 -22.30 8.01
N LEU A 193 -7.46 -21.40 7.73
CA LEU A 193 -6.91 -21.18 6.38
C LEU A 193 -6.15 -22.41 5.87
N ILE A 194 -5.25 -22.99 6.69
CA ILE A 194 -4.51 -24.22 6.35
C ILE A 194 -5.48 -25.37 6.03
N ASN A 195 -6.56 -25.52 6.78
CA ASN A 195 -7.61 -26.51 6.53
C ASN A 195 -8.40 -26.21 5.25
N ALA A 196 -8.81 -24.96 5.03
CA ALA A 196 -9.50 -24.52 3.81
C ALA A 196 -8.64 -24.65 2.55
N TYR A 197 -7.31 -24.65 2.70
CA TYR A 197 -6.36 -24.89 1.61
C TYR A 197 -6.08 -26.38 1.36
N GLY A 198 -6.69 -27.28 2.14
CA GLY A 198 -6.48 -28.74 2.03
C GLY A 198 -5.14 -29.20 2.62
N LEU A 199 -4.45 -28.35 3.37
CA LEU A 199 -3.09 -28.58 3.86
C LEU A 199 -3.04 -29.21 5.26
N ALA A 200 -4.20 -29.57 5.85
CA ALA A 200 -4.36 -30.16 7.18
C ALA A 200 -3.51 -31.42 7.47
N HIS A 201 -3.10 -32.15 6.42
CA HIS A 201 -2.27 -33.35 6.51
C HIS A 201 -0.79 -33.11 6.16
N THR A 202 -0.40 -31.87 5.86
CA THR A 202 1.00 -31.46 5.72
C THR A 202 1.69 -31.50 7.09
N GLN A 203 2.99 -31.79 7.15
CA GLN A 203 3.69 -31.71 8.43
C GLN A 203 3.68 -30.26 8.91
N VAL A 204 3.24 -30.02 10.16
CA VAL A 204 3.09 -28.66 10.72
C VAL A 204 4.42 -27.88 10.68
N GLN A 205 5.55 -28.60 10.73
CA GLN A 205 6.90 -28.04 10.61
C GLN A 205 7.18 -27.43 9.22
N ASP A 206 6.63 -27.99 8.13
CA ASP A 206 6.79 -27.45 6.78
C ASP A 206 6.09 -26.09 6.63
N LEU A 207 4.95 -25.91 7.30
CA LEU A 207 4.12 -24.69 7.25
C LEU A 207 4.42 -23.68 8.36
N ASN A 208 5.36 -23.98 9.27
CA ASN A 208 5.71 -23.09 10.38
C ASN A 208 6.33 -21.78 9.87
N ILE A 209 5.62 -20.67 10.07
CA ILE A 209 6.04 -19.32 9.67
C ILE A 209 6.57 -18.59 10.91
N THR A 210 7.89 -18.69 11.08
CA THR A 210 8.65 -18.03 12.15
C THR A 210 9.08 -16.61 11.75
N GLU A 211 9.51 -15.79 12.72
CA GLU A 211 10.14 -14.49 12.42
C GLU A 211 11.35 -14.65 11.47
N GLU A 212 12.16 -15.68 11.65
CA GLU A 212 13.24 -16.06 10.74
C GLU A 212 12.76 -16.31 9.30
N THR A 213 11.58 -16.93 9.13
CA THR A 213 10.96 -17.14 7.81
C THR A 213 10.57 -15.81 7.17
N VAL A 214 9.99 -14.87 7.93
CA VAL A 214 9.64 -13.53 7.44
C VAL A 214 10.89 -12.76 7.02
N ILE A 215 11.92 -12.77 7.89
CA ILE A 215 13.22 -12.13 7.68
C ILE A 215 13.98 -12.73 6.49
N HIS A 216 13.81 -14.04 6.22
CA HIS A 216 14.41 -14.71 5.07
C HIS A 216 13.89 -14.14 3.74
N TYR A 217 12.58 -14.16 3.52
CA TYR A 217 11.98 -13.63 2.28
C TYR A 217 12.29 -12.13 2.11
N HIS A 218 12.19 -11.34 3.19
CA HIS A 218 12.53 -9.91 3.16
C HIS A 218 13.98 -9.67 2.74
N ASN A 219 14.95 -10.39 3.33
CA ASN A 219 16.36 -10.24 2.95
C ASN A 219 16.65 -10.73 1.53
N LYS A 220 15.96 -11.78 1.05
CA LYS A 220 16.11 -12.26 -0.33
C LYS A 220 15.64 -11.19 -1.32
N CYS A 221 14.43 -10.64 -1.12
CA CYS A 221 13.90 -9.52 -1.88
C CYS A 221 14.85 -8.30 -1.88
N ILE A 222 15.31 -7.85 -0.71
CA ILE A 222 16.25 -6.72 -0.56
C ILE A 222 17.59 -6.99 -1.27
N THR A 223 18.07 -8.24 -1.26
CA THR A 223 19.34 -8.61 -1.89
C THR A 223 19.22 -8.60 -3.42
N GLU A 224 18.15 -9.17 -3.98
CA GLU A 224 17.89 -9.14 -5.42
C GLU A 224 17.64 -7.69 -5.91
N LEU A 225 16.79 -6.93 -5.21
CA LEU A 225 16.56 -5.50 -5.49
C LEU A 225 17.86 -4.68 -5.45
N ARG A 226 18.81 -5.02 -4.56
CA ARG A 226 20.12 -4.36 -4.48
C ARG A 226 21.05 -4.71 -5.63
N ILE A 227 20.97 -5.93 -6.18
CA ILE A 227 21.73 -6.32 -7.38
C ILE A 227 21.16 -5.57 -8.59
N LEU A 228 19.83 -5.57 -8.74
CA LEU A 228 19.11 -4.89 -9.81
C LEU A 228 19.24 -3.35 -9.74
N ALA A 229 19.63 -2.78 -8.58
CA ALA A 229 19.93 -1.36 -8.40
C ALA A 229 21.08 -0.83 -9.27
N ASP A 230 22.01 -1.71 -9.66
CA ASP A 230 23.14 -1.34 -10.50
C ASP A 230 22.84 -1.47 -12.00
N GLU A 231 21.74 -2.13 -12.40
CA GLU A 231 21.30 -2.30 -13.78
C GLU A 231 20.47 -1.09 -14.29
N PRO A 232 20.69 -0.62 -15.53
CA PRO A 232 20.08 0.62 -16.01
C PRO A 232 18.57 0.51 -16.27
N ASP A 233 18.11 -0.61 -16.82
CA ASP A 233 16.73 -0.79 -17.28
C ASP A 233 15.79 -1.27 -16.15
N ALA A 234 16.34 -1.80 -15.05
CA ALA A 234 15.57 -2.35 -13.94
C ALA A 234 14.59 -1.33 -13.32
N VAL A 235 14.93 -0.03 -13.31
CA VAL A 235 14.06 1.02 -12.80
C VAL A 235 12.75 1.18 -13.61
N MET A 236 12.69 0.63 -14.84
CA MET A 236 11.51 0.65 -15.71
C MET A 236 10.71 -0.67 -15.71
N ASP A 237 11.16 -1.71 -14.99
CA ASP A 237 10.41 -2.95 -14.83
C ASP A 237 9.18 -2.74 -13.92
N GLU A 238 8.00 -3.05 -14.43
CA GLU A 238 6.75 -2.97 -13.68
C GLU A 238 6.62 -4.05 -12.60
N ASN A 239 7.31 -5.18 -12.75
CA ASN A 239 7.36 -6.22 -11.73
C ASN A 239 8.14 -5.73 -10.49
N LEU A 240 9.20 -4.95 -10.70
CA LEU A 240 9.99 -4.36 -9.62
C LEU A 240 9.28 -3.16 -8.97
N LEU A 241 8.55 -2.34 -9.74
CA LEU A 241 7.62 -1.36 -9.17
C LEU A 241 6.59 -2.04 -8.25
N ALA A 242 5.96 -3.14 -8.71
CA ALA A 242 5.04 -3.91 -7.89
C ALA A 242 5.72 -4.53 -6.65
N ALA A 243 6.92 -5.09 -6.79
CA ALA A 243 7.68 -5.66 -5.68
C ALA A 243 7.99 -4.60 -4.60
N VAL A 244 8.38 -3.38 -5.02
CA VAL A 244 8.67 -2.27 -4.10
C VAL A 244 7.40 -1.71 -3.44
N VAL A 245 6.25 -1.72 -4.12
CA VAL A 245 4.93 -1.41 -3.52
C VAL A 245 4.56 -2.43 -2.43
N VAL A 246 4.72 -3.72 -2.72
CA VAL A 246 4.48 -4.81 -1.76
C VAL A 246 5.46 -4.74 -0.58
N LEU A 247 6.73 -4.43 -0.84
CA LEU A 247 7.76 -4.25 0.20
C LEU A 247 7.54 -2.98 1.03
N ARG A 248 6.97 -1.92 0.47
CA ARG A 248 6.55 -0.75 1.25
C ARG A 248 5.37 -1.08 2.17
N PHE A 249 4.43 -1.90 1.68
CA PHE A 249 3.32 -2.42 2.48
C PHE A 249 3.82 -3.33 3.63
N PHE A 250 4.92 -4.07 3.42
CA PHE A 250 5.66 -4.77 4.48
C PHE A 250 6.27 -3.80 5.52
N GLU A 251 6.92 -2.70 5.11
CA GLU A 251 7.42 -1.70 6.06
C GLU A 251 6.26 -1.09 6.90
N GLU A 252 5.07 -0.98 6.32
CA GLU A 252 3.85 -0.44 6.97
C GLU A 252 3.19 -1.41 7.96
N LEU A 253 3.48 -2.72 7.86
CA LEU A 253 3.15 -3.71 8.90
C LEU A 253 4.01 -3.53 10.15
N ASP A 254 5.33 -3.32 9.96
CA ASP A 254 6.32 -3.33 11.05
C ASP A 254 6.43 -2.00 11.80
N ASN A 255 6.27 -0.85 11.12
CA ASN A 255 6.02 0.40 11.83
C ASN A 255 5.22 1.44 10.99
N PRO A 256 4.01 1.80 11.43
CA PRO A 256 3.11 2.68 10.66
C PRO A 256 3.10 4.15 11.07
N PHE A 257 3.39 4.48 12.34
CA PHE A 257 3.25 5.84 12.87
C PHE A 257 4.60 6.49 13.20
N ILE A 258 5.66 5.70 13.37
CA ILE A 258 7.04 6.15 13.52
C ILE A 258 7.76 5.94 12.18
N ASN A 259 8.77 6.75 11.88
CA ASN A 259 9.66 6.44 10.77
C ASN A 259 10.38 5.11 11.07
N PRO A 260 10.33 4.09 10.18
CA PRO A 260 11.23 2.96 10.32
C PRO A 260 12.67 3.50 10.29
N PRO A 261 13.63 2.91 11.05
CA PRO A 261 15.00 3.42 11.17
C PRO A 261 15.80 3.41 9.85
N THR A 262 15.18 2.91 8.78
CA THR A 262 15.73 2.81 7.43
C THR A 262 14.57 2.99 6.42
N GLU A 263 14.40 4.19 5.85
CA GLU A 263 13.34 4.54 4.87
C GLU A 263 13.52 3.84 3.48
N THR A 264 13.76 2.53 3.45
CA THR A 264 14.51 1.92 2.34
C THR A 264 13.62 1.55 1.16
N ALA A 265 12.49 0.86 1.42
CA ALA A 265 11.48 0.62 0.40
C ALA A 265 10.71 1.91 0.07
N LEU A 266 10.46 2.78 1.05
CA LEU A 266 9.92 4.12 0.81
C LEU A 266 10.78 4.95 -0.19
N GLN A 267 12.09 5.03 0.02
CA GLN A 267 12.97 5.76 -0.90
C GLN A 267 13.09 5.04 -2.27
N GLY A 268 13.04 3.70 -2.30
CA GLY A 268 12.92 2.94 -3.55
C GLY A 268 11.65 3.29 -4.31
N LEU A 269 10.51 3.31 -3.62
CA LEU A 269 9.19 3.58 -4.18
C LEU A 269 9.15 4.95 -4.86
N HIS A 270 9.69 5.99 -4.23
CA HIS A 270 9.75 7.31 -4.86
C HIS A 270 10.60 7.35 -6.13
N VAL A 271 11.62 6.50 -6.28
CA VAL A 271 12.40 6.40 -7.53
C VAL A 271 11.59 5.67 -8.61
N PHE A 272 11.03 4.50 -8.29
CA PHE A 272 10.24 3.70 -9.24
C PHE A 272 8.99 4.46 -9.73
N LEU A 273 8.26 5.14 -8.83
CA LEU A 273 7.11 5.98 -9.19
C LEU A 273 7.50 7.12 -10.13
N ARG A 274 8.58 7.87 -9.83
CA ARG A 274 9.04 8.98 -10.69
C ARG A 274 9.50 8.50 -12.06
N ALA A 275 10.26 7.41 -12.13
CA ALA A 275 10.77 6.86 -13.39
C ALA A 275 9.63 6.34 -14.28
N GLN A 276 8.66 5.61 -13.70
CA GLN A 276 7.62 4.95 -14.46
C GLN A 276 6.35 5.80 -14.68
N ALA A 277 6.16 6.92 -13.98
CA ALA A 277 4.96 7.78 -14.05
C ALA A 277 4.42 8.02 -15.47
N SER A 278 5.26 8.54 -16.37
CA SER A 278 4.85 8.86 -17.75
C SER A 278 4.35 7.64 -18.51
N SER A 279 4.93 6.46 -18.27
CA SER A 279 4.45 5.20 -18.85
C SER A 279 3.19 4.71 -18.16
N ALA A 280 3.17 4.70 -16.82
CA ALA A 280 2.06 4.25 -15.99
C ALA A 280 0.76 5.02 -16.24
N LEU A 281 0.84 6.34 -16.47
CA LEU A 281 -0.33 7.19 -16.64
C LEU A 281 -0.84 7.25 -18.09
N SER A 282 0.06 7.15 -19.09
CA SER A 282 -0.31 7.19 -20.51
C SER A 282 -0.71 5.82 -21.11
N SER A 283 -0.31 4.70 -20.49
CA SER A 283 -0.65 3.37 -20.99
C SER A 283 -2.14 3.04 -20.84
N ALA A 284 -2.57 1.94 -21.49
CA ALA A 284 -3.78 1.23 -21.09
C ALA A 284 -3.74 0.78 -19.60
N PRO A 285 -4.87 0.34 -19.00
CA PRO A 285 -4.85 -0.39 -17.74
C PRO A 285 -3.87 -1.57 -17.79
N GLY A 286 -3.17 -1.81 -16.69
CA GLY A 286 -2.09 -2.79 -16.61
C GLY A 286 -1.35 -2.74 -15.26
N PRO A 287 -0.51 -3.75 -14.95
CA PRO A 287 0.19 -3.86 -13.67
C PRO A 287 0.98 -2.60 -13.26
N ARG A 288 1.71 -1.98 -14.20
CA ARG A 288 2.40 -0.71 -13.97
C ARG A 288 1.47 0.41 -13.47
N LYS A 289 0.27 0.54 -14.04
CA LYS A 289 -0.71 1.58 -13.65
C LYS A 289 -1.33 1.27 -12.28
N ALA A 290 -1.66 0.01 -12.01
CA ALA A 290 -2.17 -0.42 -10.70
C ALA A 290 -1.14 -0.14 -9.60
N ALA A 291 0.09 -0.63 -9.76
CA ALA A 291 1.18 -0.43 -8.80
C ALA A 291 1.51 1.06 -8.60
N PHE A 292 1.48 1.88 -9.66
CA PHE A 292 1.65 3.33 -9.53
C PHE A 292 0.60 3.96 -8.60
N TRP A 293 -0.68 3.67 -8.80
CA TRP A 293 -1.75 4.28 -8.00
C TRP A 293 -1.78 3.80 -6.54
N ILE A 294 -1.36 2.56 -6.28
CA ILE A 294 -1.15 2.08 -4.91
C ILE A 294 -0.01 2.83 -4.24
N GLY A 295 1.16 2.91 -4.87
CA GLY A 295 2.31 3.62 -4.32
C GLY A 295 2.05 5.12 -4.10
N PHE A 296 1.28 5.75 -4.98
CA PHE A 296 0.83 7.13 -4.84
C PHE A 296 -0.15 7.31 -3.66
N ARG A 297 -1.07 6.35 -3.46
CA ARG A 297 -2.00 6.31 -2.32
C ARG A 297 -1.28 6.06 -0.98
N GLN A 298 -0.29 5.17 -0.94
CA GLN A 298 0.57 4.95 0.23
C GLN A 298 1.32 6.24 0.60
N GLU A 299 1.96 6.90 -0.36
CA GLU A 299 2.68 8.16 -0.12
C GLU A 299 1.74 9.30 0.31
N PHE A 300 0.52 9.40 -0.23
CA PHE A 300 -0.49 10.36 0.23
C PHE A 300 -0.92 10.10 1.69
N ASN A 301 -1.31 8.87 2.03
CA ASN A 301 -1.74 8.50 3.39
C ASN A 301 -0.60 8.71 4.41
N LEU A 302 0.64 8.35 4.04
CA LEU A 302 1.83 8.55 4.87
C LEU A 302 2.16 10.04 5.03
N ALA A 303 2.04 10.85 3.98
CA ALA A 303 2.28 12.29 4.05
C ALA A 303 1.26 13.02 4.93
N PHE A 304 -0.02 12.63 4.84
CA PHE A 304 -1.05 13.06 5.79
C PHE A 304 -0.71 12.61 7.22
N SER A 305 -0.46 11.31 7.43
CA SER A 305 -0.15 10.72 8.75
C SER A 305 1.07 11.35 9.42
N GLN A 306 2.04 11.83 8.65
CA GLN A 306 3.28 12.45 9.12
C GLN A 306 3.27 13.99 9.05
N GLN A 307 2.11 14.61 8.77
CA GLN A 307 1.92 16.07 8.71
C GLN A 307 2.98 16.78 7.84
N ARG A 308 3.17 16.27 6.62
CA ARG A 308 4.20 16.72 5.67
C ARG A 308 3.69 16.82 4.24
N THR A 309 4.46 17.47 3.37
CA THR A 309 4.25 17.36 1.92
C THR A 309 4.55 15.95 1.42
N ILE A 310 3.99 15.56 0.28
CA ILE A 310 4.45 14.36 -0.42
C ILE A 310 5.90 14.54 -0.91
N ARG A 311 6.61 13.42 -1.04
CA ARG A 311 7.99 13.32 -1.55
C ARG A 311 8.04 13.00 -3.05
N LEU A 312 6.99 13.35 -3.80
CA LEU A 312 6.94 13.27 -5.27
C LEU A 312 6.66 14.68 -5.85
N PRO A 313 7.14 15.02 -7.07
CA PRO A 313 6.77 16.28 -7.73
C PRO A 313 5.26 16.31 -7.97
N LEU A 314 4.58 17.44 -7.72
CA LEU A 314 3.11 17.51 -7.90
C LEU A 314 2.71 17.29 -9.37
N SER A 315 3.52 17.82 -10.27
CA SER A 315 3.44 17.59 -11.71
C SER A 315 3.37 16.11 -12.14
N ILE A 316 3.86 15.15 -11.34
CA ILE A 316 3.91 13.71 -11.67
C ILE A 316 2.56 13.11 -12.10
N ALA A 317 1.46 13.61 -11.53
CA ALA A 317 0.09 13.13 -11.78
C ALA A 317 -0.87 14.27 -12.19
N SER A 318 -0.32 15.43 -12.56
CA SER A 318 -1.08 16.63 -12.94
C SER A 318 -2.04 16.42 -14.12
N SER A 319 -1.79 15.41 -14.97
CA SER A 319 -2.71 14.97 -16.02
C SER A 319 -4.05 14.41 -15.51
N TYR A 320 -4.20 14.18 -14.21
CA TYR A 320 -5.47 13.79 -13.56
C TYR A 320 -6.19 14.99 -12.92
N LEU A 321 -5.71 16.23 -13.05
CA LEU A 321 -6.46 17.44 -12.68
C LEU A 321 -7.52 17.82 -13.74
N THR A 322 -8.34 16.85 -14.13
CA THR A 322 -9.39 16.99 -15.15
C THR A 322 -10.76 16.59 -14.59
N PHE A 323 -11.84 16.93 -15.31
CA PHE A 323 -13.22 16.76 -14.84
C PHE A 323 -14.15 16.24 -15.95
N ASP A 324 -13.57 15.60 -16.97
CA ASP A 324 -14.26 14.85 -18.03
C ASP A 324 -14.85 13.53 -17.51
N ASP A 325 -15.84 12.99 -18.23
CA ASP A 325 -16.49 11.72 -17.86
C ASP A 325 -15.49 10.55 -17.87
N ALA A 326 -15.36 9.90 -16.72
CA ALA A 326 -14.43 8.80 -16.49
C ALA A 326 -15.00 7.80 -15.47
N PRO A 327 -14.52 6.54 -15.44
CA PRO A 327 -14.94 5.56 -14.43
C PRO A 327 -14.53 5.95 -13.00
N ASP A 328 -15.23 5.42 -12.00
CA ASP A 328 -15.13 5.85 -10.61
C ASP A 328 -13.71 5.74 -10.03
N HIS A 329 -12.98 4.66 -10.28
CA HIS A 329 -11.59 4.52 -9.85
C HIS A 329 -10.66 5.65 -10.37
N ILE A 330 -10.96 6.23 -11.55
CA ILE A 330 -10.28 7.43 -12.04
C ILE A 330 -10.67 8.64 -11.19
N TRP A 331 -11.97 8.87 -10.94
CA TRP A 331 -12.42 9.96 -10.06
C TRP A 331 -11.80 9.90 -8.66
N THR A 332 -11.69 8.73 -8.05
CA THR A 332 -10.98 8.55 -6.77
C THR A 332 -9.51 8.94 -6.89
N ASN A 333 -8.81 8.50 -7.94
CA ASN A 333 -7.42 8.90 -8.20
C ASN A 333 -7.28 10.42 -8.44
N ARG A 334 -8.23 11.07 -9.12
CA ARG A 334 -8.27 12.55 -9.27
C ARG A 334 -8.35 13.25 -7.92
N LEU A 335 -9.16 12.73 -6.98
CA LEU A 335 -9.28 13.30 -5.64
C LEU A 335 -7.99 13.15 -4.82
N ILE A 336 -7.32 11.99 -4.90
CA ILE A 336 -6.01 11.78 -4.26
C ILE A 336 -4.98 12.79 -4.82
N VAL A 337 -5.00 13.06 -6.13
CA VAL A 337 -4.15 14.11 -6.74
C VAL A 337 -4.50 15.50 -6.22
N ILE A 338 -5.77 15.89 -6.12
CA ILE A 338 -6.16 17.17 -5.48
C ILE A 338 -5.60 17.24 -4.05
N GLY A 339 -5.67 16.13 -3.31
CA GLY A 339 -5.14 16.02 -1.96
C GLY A 339 -3.64 16.26 -1.82
N THR A 340 -2.81 15.94 -2.81
CA THR A 340 -1.37 16.23 -2.73
C THR A 340 -1.07 17.72 -2.86
N TYR A 341 -1.87 18.49 -3.59
CA TYR A 341 -1.80 19.95 -3.62
C TYR A 341 -2.27 20.57 -2.29
N VAL A 342 -3.29 20.00 -1.63
CA VAL A 342 -3.70 20.43 -0.28
C VAL A 342 -2.59 20.16 0.74
N LEU A 343 -1.93 19.01 0.69
CA LEU A 343 -0.76 18.72 1.54
C LEU A 343 0.42 19.67 1.27
N GLU A 344 0.68 20.06 0.02
CA GLU A 344 1.69 21.09 -0.29
C GLU A 344 1.30 22.47 0.27
N PHE A 345 0.02 22.85 0.20
CA PHE A 345 -0.44 24.11 0.81
C PHE A 345 -0.27 24.12 2.34
N CYS A 346 -0.71 23.06 3.02
CA CYS A 346 -0.65 22.95 4.48
C CYS A 346 0.79 22.84 5.03
N TYR A 347 1.69 22.15 4.32
CA TYR A 347 3.00 21.75 4.84
C TYR A 347 4.22 22.21 4.01
N GLY A 348 4.01 22.74 2.80
CA GLY A 348 5.10 23.10 1.86
C GLY A 348 5.71 24.47 2.06
N ASN A 349 5.10 25.34 2.88
CA ASN A 349 5.64 26.63 3.27
C ASN A 349 6.25 26.58 4.69
N PRO A 350 7.53 26.21 4.85
CA PRO A 350 8.25 26.53 6.07
C PRO A 350 8.34 28.06 6.19
N ASN A 351 7.71 28.59 7.23
CA ASN A 351 7.68 30.02 7.57
C ASN A 351 9.12 30.58 7.56
N PRO A 352 9.41 31.71 6.87
CA PRO A 352 10.78 32.24 6.78
C PRO A 352 11.39 32.43 8.16
N ASN A 353 12.48 31.72 8.42
CA ASN A 353 13.11 31.65 9.74
C ASN A 353 13.48 33.07 10.22
N PRO A 354 12.91 33.57 11.33
CA PRO A 354 13.15 34.93 11.81
C PRO A 354 14.57 35.16 12.34
N ASN A 355 15.38 34.10 12.47
CA ASN A 355 16.80 34.19 12.80
C ASN A 355 17.62 33.46 11.72
N PRO A 356 18.12 34.17 10.68
CA PRO A 356 19.04 33.58 9.71
C PRO A 356 20.37 33.28 10.41
N ASN A 357 20.59 32.01 10.76
CA ASN A 357 21.85 31.55 11.34
C ASN A 357 23.00 31.83 10.35
N PRO A 358 23.97 32.72 10.67
CA PRO A 358 24.90 33.26 9.67
C PRO A 358 25.75 32.21 8.94
N ASN A 359 25.94 31.04 9.56
CA ASN A 359 26.79 29.95 9.08
C ASN A 359 26.03 28.65 8.79
N GLY A 360 24.69 28.68 8.68
CA GLY A 360 23.86 27.51 8.43
C GLY A 360 23.56 27.28 6.94
N GLU A 361 24.15 26.25 6.32
CA GLU A 361 23.78 25.82 4.96
C GLU A 361 22.40 25.12 4.94
N GLY A 362 21.33 25.89 5.09
CA GLY A 362 19.95 25.45 4.82
C GLY A 362 19.66 25.43 3.32
N ASP A 363 19.20 24.30 2.79
CA ASP A 363 18.99 24.09 1.34
C ASP A 363 17.73 24.83 0.84
N CYS A 364 17.88 26.13 0.59
CA CYS A 364 16.80 27.05 0.20
C CYS A 364 16.36 26.92 -1.27
N ASN A 365 16.80 25.88 -1.98
CA ASN A 365 16.69 25.75 -3.43
C ASN A 365 15.55 24.80 -3.88
N ARG A 366 14.46 24.71 -3.11
CA ARG A 366 13.18 24.13 -3.57
C ARG A 366 12.52 25.13 -4.53
N ASP A 367 12.42 24.77 -5.81
CA ASP A 367 11.89 25.67 -6.85
C ASP A 367 10.48 26.17 -6.51
N ARG A 368 10.36 27.49 -6.32
CA ARG A 368 9.15 28.18 -5.83
C ARG A 368 7.99 28.26 -6.85
N SER A 369 8.04 27.48 -7.92
CA SER A 369 7.22 27.65 -9.14
C SER A 369 6.09 26.63 -9.33
N ASP A 370 6.08 25.52 -8.58
CA ASP A 370 5.07 24.44 -8.70
C ASP A 370 3.86 24.62 -7.74
N SER A 371 4.03 25.37 -6.65
CA SER A 371 2.93 25.70 -5.71
C SER A 371 2.14 26.92 -6.24
N ARG A 372 1.13 26.64 -7.08
CA ARG A 372 0.37 27.64 -7.84
C ARG A 372 -1.02 27.97 -7.28
N TYR A 373 -1.56 27.12 -6.41
CA TYR A 373 -2.94 27.22 -5.92
C TYR A 373 -3.01 27.87 -4.53
N GLU A 374 -3.86 28.88 -4.39
CA GLU A 374 -4.21 29.43 -3.08
C GLU A 374 -5.33 28.60 -2.40
N TYR A 375 -5.58 28.86 -1.12
CA TYR A 375 -6.59 28.17 -0.30
C TYR A 375 -7.96 28.10 -0.98
N THR A 376 -8.39 29.20 -1.60
CA THR A 376 -9.67 29.31 -2.33
C THR A 376 -9.70 28.47 -3.60
N ASP A 377 -8.57 28.32 -4.31
CA ASP A 377 -8.49 27.49 -5.52
C ASP A 377 -8.58 26.01 -5.19
N LEU A 378 -7.97 25.60 -4.07
CA LEU A 378 -8.00 24.22 -3.58
C LEU A 378 -9.39 23.81 -3.12
N ILE A 379 -10.12 24.70 -2.43
CA ILE A 379 -11.55 24.53 -2.15
C ILE A 379 -12.34 24.43 -3.46
N ALA A 380 -12.13 25.34 -4.42
CA ALA A 380 -12.82 25.30 -5.70
C ALA A 380 -12.54 24.00 -6.50
N LEU A 381 -11.34 23.43 -6.41
CA LEU A 381 -11.01 22.13 -6.99
C LEU A 381 -11.76 20.97 -6.30
N ARG A 382 -11.81 20.96 -4.97
CA ARG A 382 -12.57 19.96 -4.19
C ARG A 382 -14.07 20.07 -4.46
N ASP A 383 -14.62 21.27 -4.42
CA ASP A 383 -16.04 21.53 -4.62
C ASP A 383 -16.46 21.15 -6.05
N LYS A 384 -15.64 21.48 -7.06
CA LYS A 384 -15.85 21.05 -8.45
C LYS A 384 -15.73 19.53 -8.63
N TRP A 385 -14.85 18.85 -7.88
CA TRP A 385 -14.83 17.38 -7.86
C TRP A 385 -16.13 16.83 -7.26
N ALA A 386 -16.60 17.40 -6.16
CA ALA A 386 -17.84 17.00 -5.50
C ALA A 386 -19.10 17.26 -6.35
N GLU A 387 -19.10 18.31 -7.16
CA GLU A 387 -20.17 18.66 -8.11
C GLU A 387 -20.20 17.72 -9.34
N LYS A 388 -19.03 17.34 -9.86
CA LYS A 388 -18.91 16.58 -11.13
C LYS A 388 -18.79 15.06 -10.98
N ARG A 389 -18.56 14.53 -9.77
CA ARG A 389 -18.40 13.08 -9.55
C ARG A 389 -19.65 12.28 -10.00
N PRO A 390 -19.48 11.06 -10.54
CA PRO A 390 -20.58 10.17 -10.88
C PRO A 390 -21.54 9.89 -9.72
N ARG A 391 -22.81 9.63 -10.04
CA ARG A 391 -23.86 9.36 -9.03
C ARG A 391 -23.62 8.08 -8.21
N SER A 392 -22.77 7.18 -8.69
CA SER A 392 -22.32 5.97 -7.99
C SER A 392 -21.53 6.28 -6.71
N PHE A 393 -20.93 7.46 -6.57
CA PHE A 393 -20.31 7.94 -5.33
C PHE A 393 -21.33 8.30 -4.22
N ALA A 394 -22.64 8.23 -4.48
CA ALA A 394 -23.64 8.37 -3.43
C ALA A 394 -23.74 7.07 -2.61
N PRO A 395 -23.68 7.12 -1.28
CA PRO A 395 -23.92 5.94 -0.45
C PRO A 395 -25.35 5.43 -0.64
N ILE A 396 -25.51 4.10 -0.65
CA ILE A 396 -26.82 3.45 -0.84
C ILE A 396 -27.68 3.43 0.43
N TYR A 397 -27.06 3.68 1.59
CA TYR A 397 -27.71 3.79 2.89
C TYR A 397 -26.94 4.79 3.75
N VAL A 398 -27.67 5.67 4.44
CA VAL A 398 -27.14 6.62 5.42
C VAL A 398 -28.07 6.65 6.63
N GLU A 399 -27.52 6.36 7.80
CA GLU A 399 -28.15 6.51 9.11
C GLU A 399 -27.28 7.45 9.94
N PRO A 400 -27.74 8.67 10.25
CA PRO A 400 -26.98 9.61 11.09
C PRO A 400 -26.71 9.04 12.48
N SER A 401 -25.66 9.54 13.14
CA SER A 401 -25.48 9.39 14.59
C SER A 401 -26.66 10.01 15.34
N SER A 402 -26.96 9.50 16.54
CA SER A 402 -28.16 9.92 17.29
C SER A 402 -27.86 10.20 18.76
N ASP A 403 -27.78 11.49 19.12
CA ASP A 403 -27.47 11.96 20.47
C ASP A 403 -28.49 11.52 21.54
N ASN A 404 -29.75 11.32 21.12
CA ASN A 404 -30.90 11.21 22.03
C ASN A 404 -31.13 9.81 22.65
N SER A 405 -30.33 8.80 22.30
CA SER A 405 -30.49 7.44 22.83
C SER A 405 -29.50 7.14 23.96
N SER A 406 -29.94 7.31 25.22
CA SER A 406 -29.16 7.02 26.43
C SER A 406 -28.90 5.53 26.69
N THR A 407 -29.44 4.63 25.86
CA THR A 407 -29.48 3.17 26.09
C THR A 407 -28.34 2.38 25.47
N HIS A 408 -27.70 2.84 24.39
CA HIS A 408 -26.68 2.06 23.67
C HIS A 408 -25.46 2.87 23.24
N GLN A 409 -24.29 2.24 23.35
CA GLN A 409 -22.97 2.80 23.09
C GLN A 409 -22.68 3.03 21.59
N TYR A 410 -23.44 2.39 20.71
CA TYR A 410 -23.19 2.27 19.26
C TYR A 410 -23.74 3.41 18.38
N HIS A 411 -24.26 4.49 18.96
CA HIS A 411 -24.93 5.58 18.21
C HIS A 411 -24.03 6.80 17.89
N LEU A 412 -22.74 6.75 18.24
CA LEU A 412 -21.78 7.84 18.01
C LEU A 412 -21.30 7.93 16.55
N PHE A 413 -21.30 6.81 15.82
CA PHE A 413 -20.83 6.74 14.44
C PHE A 413 -22.03 6.60 13.48
N PRO A 414 -22.11 7.37 12.39
CA PRO A 414 -23.15 7.17 11.38
C PRO A 414 -22.92 5.87 10.61
N ARG A 415 -24.01 5.20 10.17
CA ARG A 415 -23.90 4.06 9.24
C ARG A 415 -23.95 4.57 7.81
N ILE A 416 -22.92 4.28 7.03
CA ILE A 416 -22.79 4.78 5.64
C ILE A 416 -22.34 3.62 4.75
N TRP A 417 -23.19 3.15 3.83
CA TRP A 417 -22.88 1.99 2.96
C TRP A 417 -22.52 2.42 1.55
N TYR A 418 -21.38 1.96 1.06
CA TYR A 418 -20.92 2.13 -0.32
C TYR A 418 -20.89 0.81 -1.07
N MET A 419 -20.98 0.87 -2.40
CA MET A 419 -21.01 -0.31 -3.27
C MET A 419 -19.62 -0.79 -3.73
N ASP A 420 -18.61 0.09 -3.67
CA ASP A 420 -17.26 -0.18 -4.20
C ASP A 420 -16.18 0.41 -3.28
N ASP A 421 -15.02 -0.25 -3.21
CA ASP A 421 -13.85 0.19 -2.44
C ASP A 421 -13.38 1.59 -2.85
N CYS A 422 -13.46 1.95 -4.14
CA CYS A 422 -13.00 3.26 -4.61
C CYS A 422 -13.88 4.42 -4.11
N HIS A 423 -15.17 4.16 -3.80
CA HIS A 423 -16.06 5.15 -3.19
C HIS A 423 -15.71 5.38 -1.71
N ILE A 424 -15.40 4.30 -0.99
CA ILE A 424 -14.99 4.36 0.43
C ILE A 424 -13.69 5.15 0.56
N VAL A 425 -12.70 4.84 -0.29
CA VAL A 425 -11.44 5.61 -0.37
C VAL A 425 -11.72 7.08 -0.67
N ALA A 426 -12.61 7.41 -1.62
CA ALA A 426 -12.92 8.80 -1.94
C ALA A 426 -13.62 9.54 -0.78
N GLY A 427 -14.55 8.90 -0.07
CA GLY A 427 -15.20 9.47 1.11
C GLY A 427 -14.20 9.75 2.24
N GLN A 428 -13.28 8.83 2.49
CA GLN A 428 -12.24 9.04 3.51
C GLN A 428 -11.18 10.09 3.09
N VAL A 429 -10.82 10.16 1.81
CA VAL A 429 -9.95 11.24 1.30
C VAL A 429 -10.66 12.59 1.39
N LEU A 430 -11.96 12.70 1.09
CA LEU A 430 -12.72 13.94 1.34
C LEU A 430 -12.61 14.37 2.82
N GLY A 431 -12.85 13.45 3.76
CA GLY A 431 -12.71 13.73 5.19
C GLY A 431 -11.31 14.22 5.58
N MET A 432 -10.26 13.64 5.00
CA MET A 432 -8.88 14.14 5.16
C MET A 432 -8.71 15.55 4.62
N LEU A 433 -9.28 15.89 3.45
CA LEU A 433 -9.20 17.25 2.90
C LEU A 433 -9.99 18.25 3.75
N ASP A 434 -11.18 17.90 4.23
CA ASP A 434 -11.99 18.76 5.10
C ASP A 434 -11.30 19.02 6.45
N ILE A 435 -10.68 18.01 7.07
CA ILE A 435 -9.83 18.20 8.26
C ILE A 435 -8.71 19.22 7.98
N LEU A 436 -8.02 19.10 6.84
CA LEU A 436 -6.96 20.04 6.46
C LEU A 436 -7.48 21.46 6.18
N PHE A 437 -8.55 21.61 5.39
CA PHE A 437 -9.14 22.92 5.10
C PHE A 437 -9.61 23.62 6.37
N MET A 438 -10.23 22.88 7.30
CA MET A 438 -10.66 23.44 8.59
C MET A 438 -9.47 23.84 9.48
N ALA A 439 -8.45 22.99 9.62
CA ALA A 439 -7.28 23.25 10.46
C ALA A 439 -6.36 24.36 9.90
N TYR A 440 -6.29 24.53 8.58
CA TYR A 440 -5.42 25.51 7.90
C TYR A 440 -6.18 26.72 7.32
N SER A 441 -7.44 26.94 7.73
CA SER A 441 -8.26 28.04 7.23
C SER A 441 -7.64 29.42 7.57
N PRO A 442 -7.32 30.26 6.57
CA PRO A 442 -6.75 31.60 6.80
C PRO A 442 -7.78 32.59 7.38
N HIS A 443 -9.05 32.19 7.49
CA HIS A 443 -10.15 33.03 7.93
C HIS A 443 -10.41 32.98 9.45
N ILE A 444 -9.70 32.12 10.20
CA ILE A 444 -9.84 32.03 11.66
C ILE A 444 -9.35 33.35 12.31
N PRO A 445 -10.17 34.04 13.13
CA PRO A 445 -9.75 35.27 13.81
C PRO A 445 -8.53 35.04 14.70
N ARG A 446 -7.56 35.98 14.69
CA ARG A 446 -6.29 35.80 15.41
C ARG A 446 -6.34 36.10 16.92
N ILE A 447 -7.30 36.91 17.36
CA ILE A 447 -7.45 37.37 18.76
C ILE A 447 -8.93 37.65 19.10
N GLY A 448 -9.25 37.74 20.39
CA GLY A 448 -10.58 38.10 20.92
C GLY A 448 -11.57 36.93 21.05
N PRO A 449 -12.77 37.15 21.62
CA PRO A 449 -13.77 36.10 21.85
C PRO A 449 -14.18 35.35 20.58
N ALA A 450 -14.35 36.06 19.47
CA ALA A 450 -14.68 35.47 18.16
C ALA A 450 -13.61 34.47 17.65
N ARG A 451 -12.35 34.51 18.15
CA ARG A 451 -11.38 33.44 17.90
C ARG A 451 -11.77 32.16 18.63
N LEU A 452 -12.17 32.25 19.90
CA LEU A 452 -12.50 31.08 20.72
C LEU A 452 -13.73 30.37 20.13
N GLU A 453 -14.81 31.11 19.90
CA GLU A 453 -16.02 30.62 19.24
C GLU A 453 -15.73 29.97 17.87
N CYS A 454 -14.84 30.59 17.07
CA CYS A 454 -14.46 30.05 15.76
C CYS A 454 -13.62 28.77 15.87
N VAL A 455 -12.69 28.69 16.84
CA VAL A 455 -11.88 27.48 17.09
C VAL A 455 -12.76 26.34 17.61
N GLU A 456 -13.65 26.60 18.57
CA GLU A 456 -14.59 25.59 19.09
C GLU A 456 -15.52 25.06 17.99
N ALA A 457 -16.01 25.93 17.11
CA ALA A 457 -16.83 25.56 15.95
C ALA A 457 -16.04 24.82 14.84
N VAL A 458 -14.72 25.04 14.74
CA VAL A 458 -13.82 24.28 13.86
C VAL A 458 -13.55 22.90 14.45
N ASP A 459 -13.23 22.82 15.74
CA ASP A 459 -12.92 21.57 16.44
C ASP A 459 -14.13 20.63 16.51
N ALA A 460 -15.34 21.18 16.69
CA ALA A 460 -16.59 20.41 16.62
C ALA A 460 -16.81 19.78 15.24
N LYS A 461 -16.49 20.49 14.16
CA LYS A 461 -16.59 19.95 12.79
C LYS A 461 -15.49 18.93 12.50
N ILE A 462 -14.26 19.16 12.95
CA ILE A 462 -13.16 18.19 12.85
C ILE A 462 -13.53 16.89 13.58
N ARG A 463 -14.08 16.96 14.80
CA ARG A 463 -14.64 15.77 15.48
C ARG A 463 -15.69 15.07 14.63
N ALA A 464 -16.68 15.79 14.12
CA ALA A 464 -17.75 15.22 13.29
C ALA A 464 -17.20 14.51 12.03
N THR A 465 -16.25 15.10 11.32
CA THR A 465 -15.59 14.48 10.15
C THR A 465 -14.82 13.21 10.52
N VAL A 466 -14.11 13.20 11.66
CA VAL A 466 -13.43 11.99 12.14
C VAL A 466 -14.45 10.89 12.52
N LEU A 467 -15.55 11.24 13.21
CA LEU A 467 -16.64 10.31 13.52
C LEU A 467 -17.31 9.76 12.24
N GLU A 468 -17.45 10.56 11.20
CA GLU A 468 -17.95 10.12 9.88
C GLU A 468 -16.96 9.16 9.19
N MET A 469 -15.65 9.45 9.20
CA MET A 469 -14.62 8.54 8.70
C MET A 469 -14.59 7.20 9.45
N CYS A 470 -14.84 7.23 10.76
CA CYS A 470 -15.01 6.05 11.61
C CYS A 470 -16.29 5.26 11.24
N GLY A 471 -17.41 5.97 11.02
CA GLY A 471 -18.66 5.39 10.54
C GLY A 471 -18.51 4.69 9.19
N MET A 472 -17.83 5.32 8.23
CA MET A 472 -17.50 4.71 6.93
C MET A 472 -16.67 3.43 7.09
N ALA A 473 -15.69 3.41 8.00
CA ALA A 473 -14.87 2.21 8.25
C ALA A 473 -15.66 1.07 8.91
N LEU A 474 -16.40 1.35 9.99
CA LEU A 474 -17.21 0.36 10.70
C LEU A 474 -18.36 -0.21 9.87
N SER A 475 -18.86 0.57 8.91
CA SER A 475 -19.99 0.20 8.06
C SER A 475 -19.61 -0.59 6.81
N ASN A 476 -18.33 -0.56 6.40
CA ASN A 476 -17.85 -1.20 5.17
C ASN A 476 -16.67 -2.14 5.45
N GLN A 477 -16.87 -3.08 6.38
CA GLN A 477 -15.81 -3.98 6.90
C GLN A 477 -15.20 -4.91 5.85
N GLN A 478 -15.83 -5.08 4.68
CA GLN A 478 -15.23 -5.71 3.50
C GLN A 478 -13.95 -4.98 3.05
N SER A 479 -13.92 -3.65 3.21
CA SER A 479 -12.81 -2.77 2.89
C SER A 479 -11.89 -2.63 4.09
N ARG A 480 -11.09 -3.67 4.38
CA ARG A 480 -10.13 -3.67 5.50
C ARG A 480 -9.23 -2.41 5.58
N PRO A 481 -8.76 -1.81 4.47
CA PRO A 481 -8.02 -0.54 4.50
C PRO A 481 -8.80 0.66 5.06
N ALA A 482 -10.13 0.64 5.06
CA ALA A 482 -10.92 1.74 5.61
C ALA A 482 -10.69 1.92 7.13
N GLY A 483 -10.44 0.82 7.85
CA GLY A 483 -10.06 0.84 9.27
C GLY A 483 -8.74 1.58 9.53
N LEU A 484 -7.73 1.40 8.66
CA LEU A 484 -6.48 2.18 8.73
C LEU A 484 -6.78 3.67 8.59
N THR A 485 -7.47 4.08 7.52
CA THR A 485 -7.64 5.50 7.19
C THR A 485 -8.39 6.23 8.30
N ALA A 486 -9.37 5.56 8.94
CA ALA A 486 -10.00 6.04 10.16
C ALA A 486 -8.98 6.16 11.31
N CYS A 487 -8.20 5.11 11.61
CA CYS A 487 -7.15 5.16 12.64
C CYS A 487 -6.16 6.31 12.43
N ILE A 488 -5.70 6.59 11.19
CA ILE A 488 -4.82 7.73 10.89
C ILE A 488 -5.48 9.06 11.30
N ALA A 489 -6.76 9.26 10.94
CA ALA A 489 -7.51 10.47 11.32
C ALA A 489 -7.71 10.59 12.84
N ILE A 490 -8.00 9.47 13.54
CA ILE A 490 -8.12 9.43 15.00
C ILE A 490 -6.81 9.88 15.68
N ASN A 491 -5.65 9.38 15.23
CA ASN A 491 -4.36 9.75 15.82
C ASN A 491 -4.02 11.23 15.58
N ILE A 492 -4.32 11.79 14.41
CA ILE A 492 -4.00 13.19 14.08
C ILE A 492 -4.91 14.19 14.82
N CYS A 493 -6.18 13.84 15.03
CA CYS A 493 -7.18 14.72 15.66
C CYS A 493 -7.47 14.34 17.12
N ALA A 494 -6.64 13.50 17.74
CA ALA A 494 -6.85 12.98 19.09
C ALA A 494 -7.02 14.11 20.13
N ASP A 495 -6.30 15.21 19.96
CA ASP A 495 -6.34 16.42 20.80
C ASP A 495 -7.72 17.11 20.83
N ARG A 496 -8.59 16.86 19.85
CA ARG A 496 -9.95 17.46 19.77
C ARG A 496 -11.01 16.69 20.53
N PHE A 497 -10.72 15.47 21.00
CA PHE A 497 -11.68 14.59 21.67
C PHE A 497 -11.52 14.66 23.19
N THR A 498 -12.52 15.25 23.86
CA THR A 498 -12.51 15.44 25.32
C THR A 498 -13.62 14.68 26.06
N ASP A 499 -14.67 14.19 25.37
CA ASP A 499 -15.65 13.30 25.99
C ASP A 499 -15.11 11.88 26.09
N ALA A 500 -15.08 11.34 27.32
CA ALA A 500 -14.67 9.98 27.58
C ALA A 500 -15.57 8.92 26.90
N ARG A 501 -16.80 9.24 26.45
CA ARG A 501 -17.59 8.36 25.57
C ARG A 501 -16.98 8.26 24.18
N GLU A 502 -16.68 9.41 23.56
CA GLU A 502 -16.01 9.47 22.25
C GLU A 502 -14.66 8.76 22.29
N GLN A 503 -13.79 9.13 23.25
CA GLN A 503 -12.46 8.54 23.41
C GLN A 503 -12.50 7.00 23.55
N ARG A 504 -13.46 6.46 24.33
CA ARG A 504 -13.63 5.00 24.45
C ARG A 504 -14.08 4.34 23.15
N ALA A 505 -15.05 4.93 22.44
CA ALA A 505 -15.53 4.38 21.17
C ALA A 505 -14.45 4.44 20.07
N LEU A 506 -13.63 5.49 20.06
CA LEU A 506 -12.47 5.61 19.17
C LEU A 506 -11.37 4.59 19.52
N MET A 507 -11.08 4.38 20.80
CA MET A 507 -10.17 3.31 21.25
C MET A 507 -10.70 1.92 20.86
N GLU A 508 -12.00 1.67 20.99
CA GLU A 508 -12.65 0.41 20.59
C GLU A 508 -12.52 0.17 19.07
N LEU A 509 -12.65 1.22 18.23
CA LEU A 509 -12.39 1.14 16.80
C LEU A 509 -10.92 0.82 16.49
N VAL A 510 -9.98 1.48 17.17
CA VAL A 510 -8.52 1.28 17.00
C VAL A 510 -8.10 -0.13 17.44
N VAL A 511 -8.68 -0.67 18.52
CA VAL A 511 -8.46 -2.04 18.98
C VAL A 511 -9.10 -3.06 18.04
N SER A 512 -10.37 -2.86 17.64
CA SER A 512 -11.07 -3.78 16.73
C SER A 512 -10.50 -3.77 15.31
N THR A 513 -9.89 -2.67 14.86
CA THR A 513 -9.15 -2.63 13.58
C THR A 513 -7.97 -3.63 13.60
N THR A 514 -7.24 -3.75 14.72
CA THR A 514 -6.24 -4.80 14.92
C THR A 514 -6.86 -6.18 14.79
N LEU A 515 -7.96 -6.44 15.51
CA LEU A 515 -8.56 -7.78 15.63
C LEU A 515 -9.28 -8.25 14.36
N ASN A 516 -9.92 -7.34 13.61
CA ASN A 516 -10.72 -7.66 12.43
C ASN A 516 -9.88 -7.70 11.15
N SER A 517 -8.81 -6.90 11.08
CA SER A 517 -7.88 -6.93 9.95
C SER A 517 -6.71 -7.89 10.15
N ASN A 518 -6.36 -8.19 11.41
CA ASN A 518 -5.11 -8.85 11.86
C ASN A 518 -3.82 -8.24 11.29
N TYR A 519 -3.96 -7.03 10.73
CA TYR A 519 -2.97 -6.40 9.88
C TYR A 519 -2.19 -5.34 10.63
N TRP A 520 -2.89 -4.56 11.44
CA TRP A 520 -2.32 -3.37 12.04
C TRP A 520 -2.08 -3.58 13.54
N PRO A 521 -0.83 -3.69 14.02
CA PRO A 521 -0.54 -3.69 15.45
C PRO A 521 -0.74 -2.27 15.99
N THR A 522 -1.98 -1.88 16.32
CA THR A 522 -2.28 -0.50 16.77
C THR A 522 -1.71 -0.16 18.15
N THR A 523 -0.90 -1.01 18.77
CA THR A 523 -0.27 -0.82 20.09
C THR A 523 0.38 0.57 20.25
N GLU A 524 1.12 1.06 19.24
CA GLU A 524 1.72 2.39 19.25
C GLU A 524 0.66 3.50 19.19
N SER A 525 -0.33 3.37 18.30
CA SER A 525 -1.47 4.30 18.24
C SER A 525 -2.24 4.34 19.54
N GLN A 526 -2.56 3.20 20.15
CA GLN A 526 -3.25 3.17 21.44
C GLN A 526 -2.41 3.84 22.55
N ALA A 527 -1.08 3.72 22.51
CA ALA A 527 -0.21 4.44 23.43
C ALA A 527 -0.21 5.96 23.17
N MET A 528 -0.16 6.38 21.90
CA MET A 528 -0.31 7.79 21.50
C MET A 528 -1.66 8.38 21.95
N LEU A 529 -2.75 7.63 21.80
CA LEU A 529 -4.09 8.05 22.20
C LEU A 529 -4.25 8.11 23.74
N ARG A 530 -3.75 7.12 24.48
CA ARG A 530 -3.71 7.18 25.96
C ARG A 530 -2.91 8.40 26.45
N ALA A 531 -1.77 8.68 25.83
CA ALA A 531 -0.95 9.86 26.16
C ALA A 531 -1.66 11.18 25.81
N ALA A 532 -2.29 11.28 24.62
CA ALA A 532 -3.02 12.47 24.18
C ALA A 532 -4.23 12.77 25.09
N TRP A 533 -5.00 11.75 25.45
CA TRP A 533 -6.17 11.86 26.32
C TRP A 533 -5.87 11.83 27.82
N ARG A 534 -4.59 11.68 28.20
CA ARG A 534 -4.11 11.57 29.60
C ARG A 534 -4.81 10.46 30.38
N TRP A 535 -5.00 9.32 29.74
CA TRP A 535 -5.41 8.09 30.42
C TRP A 535 -4.17 7.53 31.14
N ASP A 536 -4.17 7.58 32.47
CA ASP A 536 -3.09 7.03 33.30
C ASP A 536 -2.89 5.53 33.03
N ASP A 537 -1.66 5.03 33.17
CA ASP A 537 -1.23 3.64 32.89
C ASP A 537 -1.85 2.56 33.82
N GLY A 538 -2.92 2.88 34.55
CA GLY A 538 -3.71 1.96 35.38
C GLY A 538 -5.12 2.49 35.62
N GLY A 539 -6.06 2.12 34.74
CA GLY A 539 -7.42 2.71 34.74
C GLY A 539 -8.48 2.00 33.89
N LEU A 540 -8.45 0.67 33.82
CA LEU A 540 -9.56 -0.19 33.33
C LEU A 540 -9.72 -1.40 34.26
#